data_AF-A0A661FLD3-F1
#
_entry.id   AF-A0A661FLD3-F1
#
_cell.length_a   1.000
_cell.length_b   1.000
_cell.length_c   1.000
_cell.angle_alpha   90.00
_cell.angle_beta   90.00
_cell.angle_gamma   90.00
#
_symmetry.space_group_name_H-M   'P 1'
#
loop_
_entity.id
_entity.type
_entity.pdbx_description
1 polymer ?
#
loop_
_entity_poly.entity_id
_entity_poly.type
_entity_poly.pdbx_seq_one_letter_code
_entity_poly.pdbx_strand_id
1 'polypeptide(L)'
;MRHTTNRHLWARLFASLLFLFSSAGVMAHAQYERSDPGRRSIVTRPPEVIKIWFSEQLEPAYSTIVIKDKVGEKVTEEAATVDAEDKKLLLLNLPRLEPGKYTVFYKVLSVDGHVVDSKFKFKVKPAKKTP
;
A
#
# COMPACT_ATOMS: atom_id res chain seq x y z
N MET A 1 5.35 32.92 -61.57
CA MET A 1 4.52 32.98 -60.35
C MET A 1 4.99 31.85 -59.43
N ARG A 2 5.59 32.16 -58.28
CA ARG A 2 6.39 31.21 -57.47
C ARG A 2 5.49 30.33 -56.58
N HIS A 3 5.55 29.01 -56.75
CA HIS A 3 5.02 28.06 -55.77
C HIS A 3 6.00 28.01 -54.59
N THR A 4 5.68 28.73 -53.51
CA THR A 4 6.39 28.59 -52.23
C THR A 4 5.87 27.36 -51.51
N THR A 5 6.77 26.40 -51.32
CA THR A 5 6.50 25.06 -50.80
C THR A 5 5.95 25.11 -49.37
N ASN A 6 4.74 24.58 -49.15
CA ASN A 6 4.08 24.39 -47.84
C ASN A 6 4.78 23.35 -46.93
N ARG A 7 6.07 23.05 -47.15
CA ARG A 7 6.84 22.07 -46.38
C ARG A 7 6.86 22.38 -44.88
N HIS A 8 6.80 23.65 -44.53
CA HIS A 8 6.76 24.11 -43.13
C HIS A 8 5.39 23.89 -42.47
N LEU A 9 4.29 23.86 -43.23
CA LEU A 9 2.94 23.61 -42.70
C LEU A 9 2.75 22.15 -42.28
N TRP A 10 3.28 21.21 -43.09
CA TRP A 10 3.28 19.79 -42.74
C TRP A 10 4.22 19.47 -41.58
N ALA A 11 5.41 20.09 -41.55
CA ALA A 11 6.34 19.96 -40.42
C ALA A 11 5.75 20.52 -39.11
N ARG A 12 5.02 21.64 -39.17
CA ARG A 12 4.31 22.23 -38.02
C ARG A 12 3.16 21.35 -37.54
N LEU A 13 2.36 20.80 -38.46
CA LEU A 13 1.28 19.86 -38.13
C LEU A 13 1.80 18.57 -37.47
N PHE A 14 2.92 18.03 -37.97
CA PHE A 14 3.57 16.86 -37.40
C PHE A 14 4.16 17.14 -36.00
N ALA A 15 4.78 18.32 -35.82
CA ALA A 15 5.29 18.76 -34.52
C ALA A 15 4.18 19.01 -33.48
N SER A 16 3.02 19.55 -33.89
CA SER A 16 1.86 19.71 -33.00
C SER A 16 1.20 18.39 -32.62
N LEU A 17 1.23 17.37 -33.50
CA LEU A 17 0.68 16.04 -33.22
C LEU A 17 1.57 15.26 -32.23
N LEU A 18 2.89 15.47 -32.28
CA LEU A 18 3.85 14.91 -31.31
C LEU A 18 3.68 15.48 -29.89
N PHE A 19 3.16 16.70 -29.74
CA PHE A 19 2.97 17.34 -28.43
C PHE A 19 1.73 16.84 -27.67
N LEU A 20 0.77 16.22 -28.36
CA LEU A 20 -0.48 15.70 -27.76
C LEU A 20 -0.30 14.36 -27.02
N PHE A 21 0.90 13.76 -27.06
CA PHE A 21 1.19 12.49 -26.38
C PHE A 21 1.91 12.64 -25.03
N SER A 22 2.19 13.87 -24.57
CA SER A 22 2.94 14.11 -23.33
C SER A 22 2.07 14.65 -22.21
N SER A 23 1.27 13.79 -21.56
CA SER A 23 1.20 13.72 -20.09
C SER A 23 0.33 12.55 -19.61
N ALA A 24 0.85 11.33 -19.71
CA ALA A 24 0.40 10.27 -18.80
C ALA A 24 1.22 10.39 -17.50
N GLY A 25 0.94 11.43 -16.70
CA GLY A 25 1.41 11.49 -15.32
C GLY A 25 0.63 10.44 -14.53
N VAL A 26 1.08 9.19 -14.58
CA VAL A 26 0.48 8.13 -13.77
C VAL A 26 0.90 8.38 -12.32
N MET A 27 -0.10 8.52 -11.47
CA MET A 27 0.01 8.86 -10.05
C MET A 27 0.78 7.75 -9.30
N ALA A 28 2.09 7.95 -9.13
CA ALA A 28 2.96 7.16 -8.25
C ALA A 28 2.71 7.62 -6.81
N HIS A 29 1.80 6.96 -6.11
CA HIS A 29 1.65 7.07 -4.66
C HIS A 29 1.83 5.65 -4.11
N ALA A 30 2.27 5.47 -2.86
CA ALA A 30 2.27 4.15 -2.23
C ALA A 30 0.86 3.54 -2.15
N GLN A 31 0.49 2.73 -3.14
CA GLN A 31 -0.78 2.01 -3.16
C GLN A 31 -0.63 0.72 -2.36
N TYR A 32 -1.64 0.39 -1.56
CA TYR A 32 -1.72 -0.94 -0.97
C TYR A 32 -1.85 -1.99 -2.08
N GLU A 33 -0.98 -3.00 -2.06
CA GLU A 33 -1.04 -4.13 -3.00
C GLU A 33 -1.68 -5.35 -2.35
N ARG A 34 -1.12 -5.80 -1.21
CA ARG A 34 -1.56 -7.00 -0.49
C ARG A 34 -1.13 -6.97 0.98
N SER A 35 -1.68 -7.88 1.78
CA SER A 35 -1.29 -8.07 3.17
C SER A 35 -1.39 -9.53 3.57
N ASP A 36 -0.68 -9.86 4.65
CA ASP A 36 -0.82 -11.11 5.38
C ASP A 36 -0.95 -10.79 6.88
N PRO A 37 -2.08 -11.11 7.53
CA PRO A 37 -3.31 -11.66 6.96
C PRO A 37 -3.94 -10.76 5.89
N GLY A 38 -4.58 -11.39 4.90
CA GLY A 38 -5.25 -10.70 3.80
C GLY A 38 -6.45 -9.86 4.27
N ARG A 39 -6.79 -8.82 3.49
CA ARG A 39 -8.00 -8.01 3.71
C ARG A 39 -9.24 -8.90 3.74
N ARG A 40 -10.02 -8.77 4.81
CA ARG A 40 -11.24 -9.55 5.09
C ARG A 40 -11.01 -11.06 5.18
N SER A 41 -9.77 -11.51 5.34
CA SER A 41 -9.46 -12.93 5.50
C SER A 41 -9.93 -13.46 6.84
N ILE A 42 -10.14 -14.78 6.87
CA ILE A 42 -10.41 -15.55 8.08
C ILE A 42 -9.29 -16.58 8.22
N VAL A 43 -8.44 -16.42 9.23
CA VAL A 43 -7.29 -17.31 9.49
C VAL A 43 -7.62 -18.29 10.60
N THR A 44 -7.09 -19.52 10.49
CA THR A 44 -7.26 -20.57 11.52
C THR A 44 -6.13 -20.56 12.55
N ARG A 45 -4.94 -20.10 12.16
CA ARG A 45 -3.79 -19.88 13.04
C ARG A 45 -3.66 -18.37 13.32
N PRO A 46 -3.54 -17.95 14.59
CA PRO A 46 -3.17 -16.57 14.92
C PRO A 46 -1.87 -16.18 14.20
N PRO A 47 -1.82 -15.04 13.51
CA PRO A 47 -0.60 -14.53 12.91
C PRO A 47 0.36 -14.02 14.00
N GLU A 48 1.65 -14.21 13.79
CA GLU A 48 2.72 -13.64 14.64
C GLU A 48 3.19 -12.27 14.12
N VAL A 49 2.86 -11.95 12.87
CA VAL A 49 3.26 -10.70 12.21
C VAL A 49 2.15 -10.24 11.26
N ILE A 50 1.92 -8.93 11.21
CA ILE A 50 1.22 -8.27 10.11
C ILE A 50 2.24 -7.88 9.06
N LYS A 51 1.98 -8.24 7.80
CA LYS A 51 2.76 -7.82 6.64
C LYS A 51 1.88 -7.03 5.70
N ILE A 52 2.33 -5.86 5.25
CA ILE A 52 1.62 -5.05 4.25
C ILE A 52 2.62 -4.66 3.16
N TRP A 53 2.31 -5.01 1.92
CA TRP A 53 3.09 -4.63 0.75
C TRP A 53 2.44 -3.45 0.03
N PHE A 54 3.28 -2.53 -0.40
CA PHE A 54 2.91 -1.33 -1.14
C PHE A 54 3.58 -1.29 -2.51
N SER A 55 3.06 -0.46 -3.41
CA SER A 55 3.64 -0.27 -4.73
C SER A 55 4.94 0.55 -4.72
N GLU A 56 5.18 1.33 -3.67
CA GLU A 56 6.33 2.24 -3.54
C GLU A 56 7.12 2.01 -2.25
N GLN A 57 8.37 2.48 -2.26
CA GLN A 57 9.23 2.43 -1.07
C GLN A 57 8.70 3.38 0.02
N LEU A 58 8.85 2.95 1.26
CA LEU A 58 8.33 3.65 2.43
C LEU A 58 9.44 4.39 3.19
N GLU A 59 9.10 5.56 3.71
CA GLU A 59 9.88 6.26 4.72
C GLU A 59 9.66 5.61 6.10
N PRO A 60 10.68 4.94 6.69
CA PRO A 60 10.47 4.11 7.88
C PRO A 60 10.02 4.90 9.11
N ALA A 61 10.57 6.11 9.31
CA ALA A 61 10.27 6.93 10.48
C ALA A 61 8.83 7.47 10.51
N TYR A 62 8.12 7.42 9.38
CA TYR A 62 6.78 7.98 9.21
C TYR A 62 5.73 6.93 8.83
N SER A 63 6.09 5.64 8.85
CA SER A 63 5.23 4.53 8.46
C SER A 63 4.86 3.68 9.68
N THR A 64 3.57 3.52 9.95
CA THR A 64 3.04 2.93 11.19
C THR A 64 1.93 1.93 10.92
N ILE A 65 1.79 0.97 11.83
CA ILE A 65 0.64 0.05 11.92
C ILE A 65 0.11 0.11 13.35
N VAL A 66 -1.21 0.21 13.49
CA VAL A 66 -1.92 0.03 14.76
C VAL A 66 -2.99 -1.04 14.58
N ILE A 67 -2.94 -2.09 15.38
CA ILE A 67 -3.97 -3.13 15.39
C ILE A 67 -4.86 -2.98 16.61
N LYS A 68 -6.18 -3.03 16.36
CA LYS A 68 -7.20 -3.00 17.40
C LYS A 68 -8.06 -4.26 17.37
N ASP A 69 -8.48 -4.71 18.53
CA ASP A 69 -9.39 -5.84 18.66
C ASP A 69 -10.86 -5.43 18.44
N LYS A 70 -11.80 -6.33 18.81
CA LYS A 70 -13.24 -6.12 18.64
C LYS A 70 -13.82 -5.05 19.58
N VAL A 71 -13.19 -4.78 20.72
CA VAL A 71 -13.63 -3.75 21.68
C VAL A 71 -12.94 -2.41 21.43
N GLY A 72 -11.95 -2.37 20.55
CA GLY A 72 -11.25 -1.15 20.13
C GLY A 72 -9.93 -0.91 20.86
N GLU A 73 -9.52 -1.87 21.70
CA GLU A 73 -8.25 -1.84 22.43
C GLU A 73 -7.10 -2.16 21.50
N LYS A 74 -5.95 -1.51 21.73
CA LYS A 74 -4.72 -1.83 21.02
C LYS A 74 -4.25 -3.22 21.43
N VAL A 75 -3.79 -3.99 20.45
CA VAL A 75 -3.29 -5.35 20.67
C VAL A 75 -1.82 -5.37 21.10
N THR A 76 -1.04 -4.38 20.69
CA THR A 76 0.39 -4.25 21.01
C THR A 76 0.81 -2.78 21.01
N GLU A 77 1.89 -2.47 21.74
CA GLU A 77 2.58 -1.17 21.70
C GLU A 77 3.88 -1.24 20.87
N GLU A 78 4.19 -2.38 20.25
CA GLU A 78 5.33 -2.50 19.33
C GLU A 78 5.18 -1.56 18.13
N ALA A 79 6.31 -1.00 17.69
CA ALA A 79 6.36 -0.16 16.50
C ALA A 79 6.42 -1.01 15.23
N ALA A 80 5.77 -0.53 14.17
CA ALA A 80 5.95 -1.11 12.86
C ALA A 80 7.35 -0.80 12.31
N THR A 81 7.87 -1.69 11.48
CA THR A 81 9.19 -1.55 10.84
C THR A 81 9.08 -1.80 9.35
N VAL A 82 9.83 -1.03 8.55
CA VAL A 82 10.00 -1.32 7.12
C VAL A 82 11.08 -2.39 7.00
N ASP A 83 10.83 -3.40 6.18
CA ASP A 83 11.76 -4.51 6.01
C ASP A 83 13.13 -4.04 5.47
N ALA A 84 14.18 -4.77 5.85
CA ALA A 84 15.55 -4.42 5.49
C ALA A 84 15.83 -4.66 3.99
N GLU A 85 15.27 -5.75 3.44
CA GLU A 85 15.50 -6.24 2.09
C GLU A 85 14.41 -5.77 1.12
N ASP A 86 13.17 -5.60 1.60
CA ASP A 86 12.03 -5.07 0.84
C ASP A 86 11.50 -3.76 1.44
N LYS A 87 11.98 -2.62 0.90
CA LYS A 87 11.56 -1.29 1.36
C LYS A 87 10.08 -0.93 1.09
N LYS A 88 9.34 -1.82 0.41
CA LYS A 88 7.91 -1.68 0.17
C LYS A 88 7.06 -2.50 1.14
N LEU A 89 7.70 -3.24 2.04
CA LEU A 89 7.07 -4.11 3.03
C LEU A 89 7.12 -3.48 4.42
N LEU A 90 5.93 -3.25 5.00
CA LEU A 90 5.76 -2.82 6.38
C LEU A 90 5.35 -4.02 7.25
N LEU A 91 6.04 -4.16 8.39
CA LEU A 91 5.93 -5.27 9.32
C LEU A 91 5.46 -4.77 10.69
N LEU A 92 4.63 -5.54 11.38
CA LEU A 92 4.34 -5.35 12.80
C LEU A 92 4.26 -6.72 13.49
N ASN A 93 5.14 -6.97 14.45
CA ASN A 93 5.06 -8.18 15.26
C ASN A 93 3.87 -8.12 16.21
N LEU A 94 3.31 -9.28 16.49
CA LEU A 94 2.11 -9.42 17.30
C LEU A 94 2.34 -10.39 18.46
N PRO A 95 1.74 -10.11 19.64
CA PRO A 95 1.56 -11.15 20.62
C PRO A 95 0.58 -12.20 20.08
N ARG A 96 0.45 -13.32 20.81
CA ARG A 96 -0.54 -14.33 20.49
C ARG A 96 -1.95 -13.72 20.49
N LEU A 97 -2.65 -13.83 19.35
CA LEU A 97 -4.01 -13.33 19.21
C LEU A 97 -5.06 -14.36 19.65
N GLU A 98 -6.04 -13.88 20.40
CA GLU A 98 -7.25 -14.63 20.70
C GLU A 98 -8.19 -14.74 19.48
N PRO A 99 -9.11 -15.71 19.45
CA PRO A 99 -10.15 -15.77 18.43
C PRO A 99 -11.02 -14.51 18.41
N GLY A 100 -11.02 -13.80 17.29
CA GLY A 100 -11.69 -12.50 17.24
C GLY A 100 -11.61 -11.81 15.88
N LYS A 101 -12.33 -10.69 15.77
CA LYS A 101 -12.17 -9.74 14.66
C LYS A 101 -11.14 -8.71 15.06
N TYR A 102 -10.27 -8.36 14.12
CA TYR A 102 -9.22 -7.36 14.30
C TYR A 102 -9.32 -6.32 13.19
N THR A 103 -8.99 -5.07 13.52
CA THR A 103 -8.86 -3.96 12.57
C THR A 103 -7.41 -3.49 12.57
N VAL A 104 -6.78 -3.55 11.41
CA VAL A 104 -5.42 -3.06 11.16
C VAL A 104 -5.53 -1.69 10.52
N PHE A 105 -5.07 -0.67 11.22
CA PHE A 105 -4.90 0.69 10.72
C PHE A 105 -3.45 0.85 10.28
N TYR A 106 -3.22 1.49 9.15
CA TYR A 106 -1.88 1.83 8.70
C TYR A 106 -1.85 3.25 8.18
N LYS A 107 -0.74 3.94 8.45
CA LYS A 107 -0.40 5.23 7.88
C LYS A 107 1.01 5.12 7.34
N VAL A 108 1.21 5.35 6.06
CA VAL A 108 2.52 5.26 5.41
C VAL A 108 2.85 6.53 4.67
N LEU A 109 4.14 6.89 4.65
CA LEU A 109 4.70 7.93 3.81
C LEU A 109 5.58 7.24 2.77
N SER A 110 5.31 7.43 1.48
CA SER A 110 6.22 6.99 0.43
C SER A 110 7.39 7.96 0.27
N VAL A 111 8.50 7.47 -0.27
CA VAL A 111 9.67 8.29 -0.65
C VAL A 111 9.34 9.38 -1.68
N ASP A 112 8.20 9.27 -2.38
CA ASP A 112 7.65 10.29 -3.28
C ASP A 112 6.93 11.45 -2.54
N GLY A 113 6.82 11.38 -1.22
CA GLY A 113 6.24 12.41 -0.36
C GLY A 113 4.74 12.29 -0.08
N HIS A 114 4.05 11.26 -0.57
CA HIS A 114 2.61 11.10 -0.34
C HIS A 114 2.29 10.24 0.89
N VAL A 115 1.26 10.65 1.63
CA VAL A 115 0.75 9.90 2.78
C VAL A 115 -0.48 9.09 2.38
N VAL A 116 -0.49 7.81 2.76
CA VAL A 116 -1.69 6.96 2.70
C VAL A 116 -2.09 6.55 4.11
N ASP A 117 -3.32 6.89 4.50
CA ASP A 117 -3.94 6.54 5.78
C ASP A 117 -5.21 5.72 5.52
N SER A 118 -5.22 4.47 5.97
CA SER A 118 -6.34 3.57 5.72
C SER A 118 -6.36 2.40 6.71
N LYS A 119 -7.31 1.49 6.52
CA LYS A 119 -7.49 0.33 7.41
C LYS A 119 -8.08 -0.87 6.69
N PHE A 120 -7.85 -2.05 7.26
CA PHE A 120 -8.56 -3.26 6.88
C PHE A 120 -8.86 -4.15 8.09
N LYS A 121 -9.60 -5.23 7.86
CA LYS A 121 -10.00 -6.17 8.91
C LYS A 121 -9.61 -7.59 8.55
N PHE A 122 -9.34 -8.41 9.55
CA PHE A 122 -9.26 -9.87 9.42
C PHE A 122 -9.88 -10.54 10.65
N LYS A 123 -10.09 -11.85 10.60
CA LYS A 123 -10.67 -12.63 11.70
C LYS A 123 -9.82 -13.85 12.01
N VAL A 124 -9.56 -14.11 13.28
CA VAL A 124 -8.97 -15.36 13.78
C VAL A 124 -10.11 -16.31 14.18
N LYS A 125 -10.12 -17.55 13.67
CA LYS A 125 -11.09 -18.56 14.08
C LYS A 125 -10.78 -19.08 15.48
N PRO A 126 -11.80 -19.53 16.23
CA PRO A 126 -11.58 -20.35 17.41
C PRO A 126 -10.77 -21.60 17.04
N ALA A 127 -9.84 -21.99 17.90
CA ALA A 127 -9.18 -23.29 17.78
C ALA A 127 -10.25 -24.38 17.82
N LYS A 128 -10.16 -25.34 16.90
CA LYS A 128 -11.04 -26.51 16.92
C LYS A 128 -10.65 -27.32 18.17
N LYS A 129 -11.53 -27.40 19.17
CA LYS A 129 -11.39 -28.39 20.24
C LYS A 129 -11.54 -29.76 19.59
N THR A 130 -10.47 -30.55 19.56
CA THR A 130 -10.56 -31.96 19.19
C THR A 130 -11.03 -32.70 20.46
N PRO A 131 -12.09 -33.52 20.38
CA PRO A 131 -12.53 -34.34 21.51
C PRO A 131 -11.47 -35.36 21.93
#